data_AF-A0A966TDT3-F1
#
_entry.id   AF-A0A966TDT3-F1
#
_cell.length_a   1.000
_cell.length_b   1.000
_cell.length_c   1.000
_cell.angle_alpha   90.00
_cell.angle_beta   90.00
_cell.angle_gamma   90.00
#
_symmetry.space_group_name_H-M   'P 1'
#
loop_
_entity.id
_entity.type
_entity.pdbx_description
1 polymer ?
#
loop_
_entity_poly.entity_id
_entity_poly.type
_entity_poly.pdbx_seq_one_letter_code
_entity_poly.pdbx_strand_id
1 'polypeptide(L)' 'MQSQEIIYIAGGPAYSKFRKEKLLGKLQTINKQIKDIYSEYLHIIWCEKKITENDKTTLEKIL' A
#
# COMPACT_ATOMS: atom_id res chain seq x y z
N MET A 1 31.27 3.07 0.18
CA MET A 1 30.08 2.21 0.40
C MET A 1 28.96 2.76 -0.45
N GLN A 2 28.40 1.97 -1.38
CA GLN A 2 27.21 2.40 -2.12
C GLN A 2 26.04 2.46 -1.13
N SER A 3 25.33 3.59 -1.11
CA SER A 3 24.22 3.81 -0.18
C SER A 3 23.01 3.01 -0.66
N GLN A 4 22.60 2.03 0.14
CA GLN A 4 21.36 1.30 -0.04
C GLN A 4 20.16 2.19 0.31
N GLU A 5 19.04 2.01 -0.39
CA GLU A 5 17.81 2.76 -0.17
C GLU A 5 16.61 1.80 -0.13
N ILE A 6 15.65 2.08 0.76
CA ILE A 6 14.36 1.39 0.77
C ILE A 6 13.30 2.42 0.41
N ILE A 7 12.52 2.12 -0.62
CA ILE A 7 11.47 3.00 -1.13
C ILE A 7 10.11 2.37 -0.83
N TYR A 8 9.16 3.23 -0.51
CA TYR A 8 7.78 2.87 -0.24
C TYR A 8 6.89 3.54 -1.28
N ILE A 9 6.14 2.75 -2.05
CA ILE A 9 5.19 3.24 -3.05
C ILE A 9 3.81 2.68 -2.70
N ALA A 10 2.84 3.58 -2.50
CA ALA A 10 1.45 3.20 -2.31
C ALA A 10 0.87 2.72 -3.63
N GLY A 11 0.24 1.55 -3.62
CA GLY A 11 -0.46 0.99 -4.76
C GLY A 11 -1.97 1.26 -4.69
N GLY A 12 -2.72 0.61 -5.59
CA GLY A 12 -4.17 0.73 -5.65
C GLY A 12 -4.93 0.10 -4.46
N PRO A 13 -6.25 0.33 -4.39
CA PRO A 13 -7.12 -0.29 -3.38
C PRO A 13 -7.04 -1.82 -3.40
N ALA A 14 -6.77 -2.42 -2.24
CA ALA A 14 -6.53 -3.86 -2.15
C ALA A 14 -7.80 -4.71 -2.18
N TYR A 15 -8.94 -4.16 -1.74
CA TYR A 15 -10.21 -4.87 -1.68
C TYR A 15 -11.26 -4.29 -2.63
N SER A 16 -11.96 -5.19 -3.32
CA SER A 16 -13.22 -4.84 -3.97
C SER A 16 -14.26 -4.42 -2.94
N LYS A 17 -15.29 -3.67 -3.38
CA LYS A 17 -16.41 -3.24 -2.53
C LYS A 17 -17.00 -4.40 -1.73
N PHE A 18 -17.27 -5.54 -2.38
CA PHE A 18 -17.81 -6.73 -1.72
C PHE A 18 -16.90 -7.27 -0.61
N ARG A 19 -15.58 -7.37 -0.84
CA ARG A 19 -14.63 -7.86 0.19
C ARG A 19 -14.49 -6.86 1.34
N LYS A 20 -14.48 -5.56 1.04
CA LYS A 20 -14.46 -4.47 2.03
C LYS A 20 -15.68 -4.56 2.96
N GLU A 21 -16.89 -4.66 2.41
CA GLU A 21 -18.12 -4.77 3.20
C GLU A 21 -18.15 -6.02 4.07
N LYS A 22 -17.73 -7.17 3.52
CA LYS A 22 -17.65 -8.43 4.27
C LYS A 22 -16.67 -8.33 5.46
N LEU A 23 -15.52 -7.67 5.26
CA LEU A 23 -14.55 -7.47 6.32
C LEU A 23 -15.06 -6.47 7.36
N LEU A 24 -15.63 -5.34 6.93
CA LEU A 24 -16.23 -4.36 7.83
C LEU A 24 -17.30 -4.98 8.74
N GLY A 25 -18.18 -5.82 8.18
CA GLY A 25 -19.17 -6.55 8.96
C GLY A 25 -18.54 -7.40 10.07
N LYS A 26 -17.44 -8.13 9.78
CA LYS A 26 -16.69 -8.89 10.78
C LYS A 26 -16.02 -8.00 11.84
N LEU A 27 -15.48 -6.86 11.44
CA LEU A 27 -14.85 -5.93 12.39
C LEU A 27 -15.89 -5.33 13.34
N GLN A 28 -17.09 -5.05 12.84
CA GLN A 28 -18.20 -4.50 13.63
C GLN A 28 -18.81 -5.49 14.62
N THR A 29 -18.69 -6.81 14.39
CA THR A 29 -19.08 -7.79 15.42
C THR A 29 -18.17 -7.75 16.64
N ILE A 30 -16.90 -7.33 16.46
CA ILE A 30 -15.91 -7.17 17.54
C ILE A 30 -16.05 -5.79 18.18
N ASN A 31 -16.12 -4.73 17.38
CA ASN A 31 -16.28 -3.36 17.86
C ASN A 31 -17.25 -2.56 16.96
N LYS A 32 -18.45 -2.30 17.48
CA LYS A 32 -19.52 -1.54 16.80
C LYS A 32 -19.17 -0.07 16.49
N GLN A 33 -18.07 0.45 17.05
CA GLN A 33 -17.60 1.81 16.76
C GLN A 33 -16.82 1.89 15.43
N ILE A 34 -16.33 0.78 14.88
CA ILE A 34 -15.64 0.77 13.58
C ILE A 34 -16.65 1.11 12.47
N LYS A 35 -16.47 2.26 11.80
CA LYS A 35 -17.42 2.78 10.81
C LYS A 35 -17.04 2.50 9.37
N ASP A 36 -15.75 2.39 9.09
CA ASP A 36 -15.26 2.04 7.77
C ASP A 36 -13.88 1.39 7.85
N ILE A 37 -13.44 0.81 6.73
CA ILE A 37 -12.08 0.33 6.50
C ILE A 37 -11.62 0.70 5.10
N TYR A 38 -10.39 1.17 4.99
CA TYR A 38 -9.70 1.36 3.72
C TYR A 38 -8.45 0.49 3.69
N SER A 39 -8.06 0.05 2.50
CA SER A 39 -6.95 -0.87 2.31
C SER A 39 -6.29 -0.60 0.97
N GLU A 40 -4.97 -0.47 0.98
CA GLU A 40 -4.12 -0.29 -0.21
C GLU A 40 -3.02 -1.34 -0.21
N TYR A 41 -2.50 -1.63 -1.40
CA TYR A 41 -1.20 -2.28 -1.51
C TYR A 41 -0.08 -1.32 -1.11
N LEU A 42 0.97 -1.85 -0.51
CA LEU A 42 2.21 -1.13 -0.24
C LEU A 42 3.36 -1.90 -0.86
N HIS A 43 4.07 -1.26 -1.78
CA HIS A 43 5.27 -1.80 -2.39
C HIS A 43 6.48 -1.31 -1.61
N ILE A 44 7.24 -2.25 -1.05
CA ILE A 44 8.48 -1.97 -0.33
C ILE A 44 9.63 -2.50 -1.20
N ILE A 45 10.44 -1.59 -1.70
CA ILE A 45 11.47 -1.90 -2.70
C ILE A 45 12.83 -1.63 -2.07
N TRP A 46 13.68 -2.63 -2.07
CA TRP A 46 15.07 -2.49 -1.66
C TRP A 46 15.94 -2.24 -2.89
N CYS A 47 16.74 -1.18 -2.84
CA CYS A 47 17.65 -0.78 -3.91
C CYS A 47 19.09 -0.75 -3.42
N GLU A 48 19.99 -1.38 -4.19
CA GLU A 48 21.43 -1.40 -3.89
C GLU A 48 22.07 0.00 -3.94
N LYS A 49 21.45 0.91 -4.69
CA LYS A 49 21.87 2.30 -4.87
C LYS A 49 20.67 3.21 -4.73
N LYS A 50 20.94 4.46 -4.35
CA LYS A 50 19.95 5.53 -4.37
C LYS A 50 19.36 5.70 -5.77
N ILE A 51 18.04 5.75 -5.87
CA ILE A 51 17.35 5.94 -7.16
C ILE A 51 17.24 7.43 -7.50
N THR A 52 17.13 7.74 -8.78
CA THR A 52 16.87 9.11 -9.23
C THR A 52 15.37 9.43 -9.15
N GLU A 53 15.03 10.73 -9.18
CA GLU A 53 13.62 11.15 -9.22
C GLU A 53 12.89 10.65 -10.48
N ASN A 54 13.61 10.51 -11.59
CA ASN A 54 13.05 9.99 -12.84
C ASN A 54 12.76 8.48 -12.73
N ASP A 55 13.63 7.72 -12.07
CA ASP A 55 13.39 6.31 -11.78
C ASP A 55 12.19 6.16 -10.85
N LYS A 56 12.12 6.98 -9.80
CA LYS A 56 10.99 7.00 -8.86
C LYS A 56 9.67 7.27 -9.58
N THR A 57 9.62 8.30 -10.42
CA THR A 57 8.44 8.64 -11.24
C THR A 57 8.04 7.49 -12.16
N THR A 58 9.01 6.73 -12.66
CA THR A 58 8.74 5.57 -13.50
C THR A 58 8.18 4.41 -12.67
N LEU A 59 8.74 4.15 -11.49
CA LEU A 59 8.26 3.12 -10.56
C LEU A 59 6.83 3.40 -10.09
N GLU A 60 6.49 4.66 -9.78
CA GLU A 60 5.14 5.09 -9.41
C GLU A 60 4.08 4.89 -10.51
N LYS A 61 4.51 4.75 -11.78
CA LYS A 61 3.58 4.44 -12.90
C LYS A 61 3.38 2.95 -13.10
N ILE A 62 4.31 2.12 -12.61
CA ILE A 62 4.29 0.67 -12.79
C ILE A 62 3.52 -0.01 -11.65
N LEU A 63 3.68 0.51 -10.44
CA LEU A 63 3.18 -0.05 -9.18
C LEU A 63 1.91 0.69 -8.73
#